data_AF-A0AAE3R5S5-F1
#
_entry.id   AF-A0AAE3R5S5-F1
#
_cell.length_a   1.000
_cell.length_b   1.000
_cell.length_c   1.000
_cell.angle_alpha   90.00
_cell.angle_beta   90.00
_cell.angle_gamma   90.00
#
_symmetry.space_group_name_H-M   'P 1'
#
loop_
_entity.id
_entity.type
_entity.pdbx_description
1 polymer ?
#
loop_
_entity_poly.entity_id
_entity_poly.type
_entity_poly.pdbx_seq_one_letter_code
_entity_poly.pdbx_strand_id
1 'polypeptide(L)' 'MTDNLPLQARRFRIYQRFKQSNLTRAAYCRQEGITAAQFIYWCKRFEQESNPTESSSTLAQVSTPIQS' A
#
# COMPACT_ATOMS: atom_id res chain seq x y z
N MET A 1 -19.64 -9.03 -21.65
CA MET A 1 -18.87 -7.79 -21.44
C MET A 1 -17.98 -8.03 -20.23
N THR A 2 -16.80 -8.59 -20.45
CA THR A 2 -15.91 -8.99 -19.36
C THR A 2 -15.14 -7.75 -18.93
N ASP A 3 -15.60 -7.15 -17.85
CA ASP A 3 -15.06 -5.96 -17.19
C ASP A 3 -13.57 -6.20 -16.86
N ASN A 4 -12.69 -5.73 -17.75
CA ASN A 4 -11.23 -5.76 -17.56
C ASN A 4 -10.83 -4.57 -16.67
N LEU A 5 -11.54 -4.40 -15.56
CA LEU A 5 -11.18 -3.40 -14.57
C LEU A 5 -9.83 -3.81 -14.00
N PRO A 6 -8.82 -2.93 -14.00
CA PRO A 6 -7.52 -3.27 -13.46
C PRO A 6 -7.74 -3.82 -12.05
N LEU A 7 -7.16 -4.98 -11.73
CA LEU A 7 -7.31 -5.64 -10.43
C LEU A 7 -7.05 -4.68 -9.25
N GLN A 8 -6.28 -3.62 -9.50
CA GLN A 8 -6.02 -2.50 -8.60
C GLN A 8 -7.28 -1.69 -8.23
N ALA A 9 -8.16 -1.40 -9.19
CA ALA A 9 -9.40 -0.63 -8.96
C ALA A 9 -10.37 -1.37 -8.03
N ARG A 10 -10.51 -2.69 -8.19
CA ARG A 10 -11.34 -3.52 -7.29
C ARG A 10 -10.78 -3.51 -5.87
N ARG A 11 -9.47 -3.69 -5.71
CA ARG A 11 -8.79 -3.70 -4.40
C ARG A 11 -8.88 -2.34 -3.71
N PHE A 12 -8.72 -1.25 -4.46
CA PHE A 12 -8.82 0.10 -3.92
C PHE A 12 -10.25 0.42 -3.43
N ARG A 13 -11.28 0.00 -4.18
CA ARG A 13 -12.68 0.12 -3.73
C ARG A 13 -12.93 -0.61 -2.42
N ILE A 14 -12.41 -1.84 -2.28
CA ILE A 14 -12.52 -2.62 -1.05
C ILE A 14 -11.81 -1.89 0.11
N TYR A 15 -10.63 -1.30 -0.13
CA TYR A 15 -9.91 -0.53 0.87
C TYR A 15 -10.64 0.77 1.28
N GLN A 16 -11.23 1.50 0.33
CA GLN A 16 -12.03 2.69 0.62
C GLN A 16 -13.27 2.36 1.48
N ARG A 17 -13.98 1.29 1.14
CA ARG A 17 -15.12 0.80 1.91
C ARG A 17 -14.73 0.35 3.32
N PHE A 18 -13.55 -0.25 3.47
CA PHE A 18 -12.99 -0.57 4.78
C PHE A 18 -12.81 0.68 5.65
N LYS A 19 -12.23 1.75 5.10
CA LYS A 19 -12.02 3.03 5.83
C LYS A 19 -13.34 3.64 6.31
N GLN A 20 -14.43 3.45 5.57
CA GLN A 20 -15.75 3.97 5.93
C GLN A 20 -16.52 3.06 6.90
N SER A 21 -16.21 1.76 6.92
CA SER A 21 -16.95 0.78 7.73
C SER A 21 -16.68 0.86 9.23
N ASN A 22 -15.62 1.54 9.68
CA ASN A 22 -15.15 1.54 11.08
C ASN A 22 -14.93 0.12 11.66
N LEU A 23 -14.85 -0.90 10.81
CA LEU A 23 -14.64 -2.29 11.21
C LEU A 23 -13.15 -2.53 11.45
N THR A 24 -12.84 -3.51 12.29
CA THR A 24 -11.47 -4.03 12.37
C THR A 24 -11.14 -4.79 11.09
N ARG A 25 -9.85 -4.84 10.73
CA ARG A 25 -9.38 -5.53 9.51
C ARG A 25 -9.86 -6.98 9.46
N ALA A 26 -9.83 -7.68 10.60
CA ALA A 26 -10.28 -9.07 10.72
C ALA A 26 -11.79 -9.22 10.47
N ALA A 27 -12.61 -8.35 11.05
CA ALA A 27 -14.06 -8.37 10.84
C ALA A 27 -14.42 -8.08 9.38
N TYR A 28 -13.77 -7.07 8.80
CA TYR A 28 -13.98 -6.69 7.41
C TYR A 28 -13.55 -7.79 6.41
N CYS A 29 -12.39 -8.41 6.64
CA CYS A 29 -11.91 -9.53 5.84
C CYS A 29 -12.88 -10.73 5.88
N ARG A 30 -13.46 -11.03 7.06
CA ARG A 30 -14.48 -12.08 7.20
C ARG A 30 -15.75 -11.75 6.43
N GLN A 31 -16.20 -10.50 6.44
CA GLN A 31 -17.40 -10.05 5.76
C GLN A 31 -17.26 -10.09 4.22
N GLU A 32 -16.11 -9.65 3.70
CA GLU A 32 -15.86 -9.59 2.25
C GLU A 32 -15.32 -10.91 1.66
N GLY A 33 -15.09 -11.93 2.50
CA GLY A 33 -14.55 -13.23 2.06
C GLY A 33 -13.08 -13.17 1.60
N ILE A 34 -12.30 -12.27 2.18
CA ILE A 34 -10.90 -12.01 1.80
C ILE A 34 -9.97 -12.48 2.91
N THR A 35 -8.84 -13.07 2.55
CA THR A 35 -7.82 -13.44 3.55
C THR A 35 -7.14 -12.19 4.11
N ALA A 36 -6.94 -12.15 5.42
CA ALA A 36 -6.24 -11.06 6.11
C ALA A 36 -4.85 -10.76 5.50
N ALA A 37 -4.09 -11.80 5.13
CA ALA A 37 -2.78 -11.64 4.47
C ALA A 37 -2.87 -10.85 3.15
N GLN A 38 -3.89 -11.15 2.36
CA GLN A 38 -4.13 -10.49 1.07
C GLN A 38 -4.53 -9.03 1.26
N PHE A 39 -5.38 -8.75 2.27
CA PHE A 39 -5.80 -7.40 2.62
C PHE A 39 -4.63 -6.55 3.16
N ILE A 40 -3.78 -7.12 4.01
CA ILE A 40 -2.57 -6.45 4.54
C ILE A 40 -1.62 -6.07 3.41
N TYR A 41 -1.42 -6.95 2.43
CA TYR A 41 -0.57 -6.66 1.28
C TYR A 41 -1.09 -5.45 0.47
N TRP A 42 -2.42 -5.33 0.30
CA TRP A 42 -3.01 -4.17 -0.37
C TRP A 42 -2.88 -2.88 0.44
N CYS A 43 -3.14 -2.92 1.76
CA CYS A 43 -2.94 -1.77 2.64
C CYS A 43 -1.52 -1.20 2.50
N LYS A 44 -0.50 -2.07 2.59
CA LYS A 44 0.90 -1.64 2.46
C LYS A 44 1.20 -0.93 1.14
N ARG A 45 0.66 -1.44 0.02
CA ARG A 45 0.85 -0.77 -1.29
C ARG A 45 0.14 0.57 -1.37
N PHE A 46 -1.10 0.66 -0.86
CA PHE A 46 -1.84 1.92 -0.89
C PHE A 46 -1.26 2.98 0.06
N GLU A 47 -0.67 2.56 1.18
CA GLU A 47 0.04 3.45 2.10
C GLU A 47 1.33 3.99 1.46
N GLN A 48 2.09 3.16 0.76
CA GLN A 48 3.30 3.59 0.04
C GLN A 48 3.01 4.56 -1.11
N GLU A 49 1.92 4.34 -1.87
CA GLU A 49 1.53 5.24 -2.97
C GLU A 49 1.05 6.62 -2.47
N SER A 50 0.54 6.70 -1.24
CA SER A 50 0.06 7.96 -0.64
C SER A 50 1.18 8.86 -0.08
N ASN A 51 2.42 8.38 -0.05
CA ASN A 51 3.59 9.18 0.32
C ASN A 51 4.65 9.13 -0.80
N PRO A 52 4.62 10.05 -1.78
CA PRO A 52 5.64 10.11 -2.82
C PRO A 52 6.97 10.74 -2.33
N THR A 53 7.37 10.51 -1.07
CA THR A 53 8.50 11.26 -0.50
C THR A 53 9.37 10.38 0.41
N GLU A 54 10.58 10.14 -0.11
CA GLU A 54 11.83 9.83 0.60
C GLU A 54 12.13 8.37 0.99
N SER A 55 12.36 7.53 -0.01
CA SER A 55 13.39 6.48 0.10
C SER A 55 14.12 6.33 -1.23
N SER A 56 14.69 7.44 -1.68
CA SER A 56 15.80 7.49 -2.62
C SER A 56 16.79 8.54 -2.10
N SER A 57 17.36 8.26 -0.93
CA SER A 57 18.45 8.96 -0.25
C SER A 57 18.89 8.00 0.86
N THR A 58 20.13 7.55 1.05
CA THR A 58 21.44 8.14 0.74
C THR A 58 22.48 7.01 0.83
N LEU A 59 22.99 6.49 -0.29
CA LEU A 59 24.26 5.75 -0.23
C LEU A 59 25.38 6.79 -0.37
N ALA A 60 25.77 7.33 0.78
CA ALA A 60 27.03 7.99 1.10
C ALA A 60 27.82 8.56 -0.10
N GLN A 61 27.61 9.84 -0.41
CA GLN A 61 28.71 10.65 -0.92
C GLN A 61 29.74 10.75 0.20
N VAL A 62 30.84 10.01 0.03
CA VAL A 62 32.05 10.10 0.83
C VAL A 62 32.57 11.54 0.77
N SER A 63 32.35 12.29 1.85
CA SER A 63 33.12 13.49 2.14
C SER A 63 34.38 13.06 2.88
N THR A 64 35.53 13.00 2.19
CA THR A 64 36.80 13.46 2.78
C THR A 64 37.69 14.07 1.69
N PRO A 65 38.26 15.27 1.92
CA PRO A 65 39.34 15.80 1.10
C PRO A 65 40.66 15.15 1.53
N ILE A 66 41.49 14.71 0.59
CA ILE A 66 42.91 14.42 0.85
C ILE A 66 43.71 15.46 0.06
N GLN A 67 44.38 16.33 0.82
CA GLN A 67 45.31 17.35 0.34
C GLN A 67 46.52 16.71 -0.37
N SER A 68 47.05 17.45 -1.35
CA SER A 68 48.31 17.21 -2.04
C SER A 68 49.54 17.29 -1.15
#